data_AF-A0A1F7U187-F1
#
_entry.id   AF-A0A1F7U187-F1
#
_cell.length_a   1.000
_cell.length_b   1.000
_cell.length_c   1.000
_cell.angle_alpha   90.00
_cell.angle_beta   90.00
_cell.angle_gamma   90.00
#
_symmetry.space_group_name_H-M   'P 1'
#
loop_
_entity.id
_entity.type
_entity.pdbx_description
1 polymer ?
#
loop_
_entity_poly.entity_id
_entity_poly.type
_entity_poly.pdbx_seq_one_letter_code
_entity_poly.pdbx_strand_id
1 'polypeptide(L)'
;MLELGSYSDRAHEEVGEKVAATKMDALITVGERARAIARTARQGGLAAEAIVNFADATEAARYLQSHIKSGDVVLVKGSQMMRMERIIETLMAEPERASELLVRQEPRWKNR
;
A
#
# COMPACT_ATOMS: atom_id res chain seq x y z
N MET A 1 6.70 6.34 2.90
CA MET A 1 8.15 6.28 2.70
C MET A 1 8.84 6.76 3.96
N LEU A 2 9.81 6.00 4.46
CA LEU A 2 10.61 6.31 5.63
C LEU A 2 12.00 6.82 5.23
N GLU A 3 12.77 7.31 6.19
CA GLU A 3 14.14 7.80 6.02
C GLU A 3 14.33 9.03 5.08
N LEU A 4 13.27 9.75 4.73
CA LEU A 4 13.34 10.92 3.83
C LEU A 4 13.62 12.26 4.53
N GLY A 5 13.68 12.30 5.86
CA GLY A 5 13.88 13.54 6.61
C GLY A 5 12.80 14.60 6.28
N SER A 6 13.23 15.84 6.09
CA SER A 6 12.37 16.98 5.74
C SER A 6 11.73 16.86 4.35
N TYR A 7 12.26 16.01 3.47
CA TYR A 7 11.69 15.77 2.14
C TYR A 7 10.47 14.84 2.17
N SER A 8 10.15 14.25 3.34
CA SER A 8 9.06 13.28 3.50
C SER A 8 7.75 13.77 2.91
N ASP A 9 7.29 14.97 3.28
CA ASP A 9 5.95 15.42 2.90
C ASP A 9 5.84 15.63 1.40
N ARG A 10 6.80 16.37 0.83
CA ARG A 10 6.90 16.60 -0.62
C ARG A 10 6.99 15.31 -1.42
N ALA A 11 7.77 14.33 -0.96
CA ALA A 11 7.88 13.05 -1.66
C ALA A 11 6.54 12.31 -1.73
N HIS A 12 5.74 12.33 -0.67
CA HIS A 12 4.41 11.69 -0.69
C HIS A 12 3.44 12.46 -1.59
N GLU A 13 3.51 13.80 -1.61
CA GLU A 13 2.73 14.63 -2.53
C GLU A 13 3.05 14.31 -4.00
N GLU A 14 4.33 14.26 -4.36
CA GLU A 14 4.79 13.93 -5.72
C GLU A 14 4.31 12.54 -6.19
N VAL A 15 4.17 11.57 -5.26
CA VAL A 15 3.60 10.25 -5.59
C VAL A 15 2.11 10.37 -5.88
N GLY A 16 1.35 11.14 -5.10
CA GLY A 16 -0.09 11.29 -5.34
C GLY A 16 -0.38 12.03 -6.64
N GLU A 17 0.40 13.07 -6.97
CA GLU A 17 0.34 13.74 -8.27
C GLU A 17 0.57 12.77 -9.44
N LYS A 18 1.57 11.88 -9.31
CA LYS A 18 1.83 10.85 -10.32
C LYS A 18 0.70 9.84 -10.41
N VAL A 19 0.10 9.42 -9.29
CA VAL A 19 -1.05 8.52 -9.29
C VAL A 19 -2.22 9.16 -10.03
N ALA A 20 -2.53 10.43 -9.79
CA ALA A 20 -3.59 11.14 -10.52
C ALA A 20 -3.33 11.24 -12.02
N ALA A 21 -2.06 11.32 -12.45
CA ALA A 21 -1.68 11.32 -13.86
C ALA A 21 -1.77 9.93 -14.52
N THR A 22 -2.05 8.87 -13.75
CA THR A 22 -2.23 7.50 -14.26
C THR A 22 -3.70 7.10 -14.31
N LYS A 23 -4.00 5.98 -14.98
CA LYS A 23 -5.34 5.40 -15.06
C LYS A 23 -5.57 4.32 -13.98
N MET A 24 -5.24 4.63 -12.72
CA MET A 24 -5.52 3.70 -11.62
C MET A 24 -6.98 3.78 -11.22
N ASP A 25 -7.64 2.63 -11.10
CA ASP A 25 -9.05 2.56 -10.68
C ASP A 25 -9.22 2.72 -9.16
N ALA A 26 -8.18 2.42 -8.38
CA ALA A 26 -8.17 2.55 -6.93
C ALA A 26 -6.79 2.90 -6.39
N LEU A 27 -6.76 3.67 -5.30
CA LEU A 27 -5.58 4.00 -4.51
C LEU A 27 -5.83 3.65 -3.04
N ILE A 28 -5.04 2.72 -2.53
CA ILE A 28 -5.03 2.37 -1.11
C ILE A 28 -3.75 2.94 -0.49
N THR A 29 -3.88 3.78 0.53
CA THR A 29 -2.73 4.29 1.28
C THR A 29 -2.71 3.73 2.70
N VAL A 30 -1.50 3.55 3.25
CA VAL A 30 -1.30 2.97 4.58
C VAL A 30 -0.33 3.81 5.39
N GLY A 31 -0.78 4.21 6.58
CA GLY A 31 -0.03 5.02 7.54
C GLY A 31 -0.26 6.52 7.37
N GLU A 32 -0.03 7.26 8.45
CA GLU A 32 -0.43 8.67 8.56
C GLU A 32 0.21 9.56 7.48
N ARG A 33 1.50 9.38 7.22
CA ARG A 33 2.23 10.16 6.19
C ARG A 33 1.72 9.87 4.77
N ALA A 34 1.18 8.68 4.54
CA ALA A 34 0.68 8.29 3.22
C ALA A 34 -0.64 9.02 2.85
N ARG A 35 -1.32 9.64 3.81
CA ARG A 35 -2.49 10.49 3.55
C ARG A 35 -2.18 11.67 2.62
N ALA A 36 -0.93 12.14 2.57
CA ALA A 36 -0.50 13.15 1.62
C ALA A 36 -0.58 12.66 0.16
N ILE A 37 -0.31 11.37 -0.09
CA ILE A 37 -0.51 10.73 -1.41
C ILE A 37 -1.99 10.78 -1.77
N ALA A 38 -2.88 10.34 -0.88
CA ALA A 38 -4.31 10.34 -1.10
C ALA A 38 -4.86 11.75 -1.37
N ARG A 39 -4.42 12.75 -0.59
CA ARG A 39 -4.84 14.14 -0.76
C ARG A 39 -4.46 14.69 -2.13
N THR A 40 -3.20 14.51 -2.53
CA THR A 40 -2.71 15.05 -3.81
C THR A 40 -3.23 14.28 -5.01
N ALA A 41 -3.43 12.97 -4.90
CA ALA A 41 -4.11 12.19 -5.93
C ALA A 41 -5.55 12.67 -6.14
N ARG A 42 -6.28 12.95 -5.06
CA ARG A 42 -7.63 13.53 -5.13
C ARG A 42 -7.63 14.92 -5.77
N GLN A 43 -6.69 15.78 -5.38
CA GLN A 43 -6.54 17.12 -5.97
C GLN A 43 -6.22 17.04 -7.47
N GLY A 44 -5.47 16.02 -7.89
CA GLY A 44 -5.17 15.74 -9.29
C GLY A 44 -6.31 15.07 -10.09
N GLY A 45 -7.45 14.78 -9.46
CA GLY A 45 -8.66 14.32 -10.16
C GLY A 45 -9.04 12.85 -9.93
N LEU A 46 -8.31 12.11 -9.10
CA LEU A 46 -8.76 10.76 -8.72
C LEU A 46 -10.03 10.85 -7.84
N ALA A 47 -11.05 10.07 -8.19
CA ALA A 47 -12.34 10.10 -7.52
C ALA A 47 -12.21 9.75 -6.03
N ALA A 48 -13.03 10.37 -5.18
CA ALA A 48 -12.89 10.22 -3.73
C ALA A 48 -13.20 8.78 -3.28
N GLU A 49 -14.16 8.14 -3.93
CA GLU A 49 -14.57 6.76 -3.78
C GLU A 49 -13.50 5.75 -4.23
N ALA A 50 -12.56 6.16 -5.07
CA ALA A 50 -11.42 5.34 -5.50
C ALA A 50 -10.27 5.38 -4.48
N ILE A 51 -10.37 6.18 -3.41
CA ILE A 51 -9.27 6.39 -2.45
C ILE A 51 -9.67 5.89 -1.07
N VAL A 52 -8.88 4.97 -0.52
CA VAL A 52 -9.09 4.44 0.84
C VAL A 52 -7.78 4.52 1.63
N ASN A 53 -7.87 4.90 2.91
CA ASN A 53 -6.72 5.08 3.79
C ASN A 53 -6.83 4.16 5.01
N PHE A 54 -5.75 3.48 5.36
CA PHE A 54 -5.67 2.60 6.53
C PHE A 54 -4.54 3.02 7.47
N ALA A 55 -4.67 2.68 8.75
CA ALA A 55 -3.61 2.95 9.72
C ALA A 55 -2.43 1.99 9.53
N ASP A 56 -2.71 0.72 9.22
CA ASP A 56 -1.71 -0.32 9.07
C ASP A 56 -2.01 -1.32 7.93
N ALA A 57 -0.99 -2.13 7.62
CA ALA A 57 -1.00 -3.08 6.51
C ALA A 57 -2.01 -4.22 6.71
N THR A 58 -2.32 -4.59 7.95
CA THR A 58 -3.27 -5.67 8.27
C THR A 58 -4.70 -5.23 7.97
N GLU A 59 -5.06 -4.00 8.34
CA GLU A 59 -6.38 -3.44 8.01
C GLU A 59 -6.56 -3.33 6.49
N ALA A 60 -5.55 -2.82 5.79
CA ALA A 60 -5.56 -2.73 4.34
C ALA A 60 -5.69 -4.11 3.67
N ALA A 61 -5.03 -5.14 4.22
CA ALA A 61 -5.11 -6.50 3.71
C ALA A 61 -6.53 -7.09 3.80
N ARG A 62 -7.22 -6.90 4.94
CA ARG A 62 -8.60 -7.36 5.12
C ARG A 62 -9.56 -6.68 4.15
N TYR A 63 -9.39 -5.39 3.94
CA TYR A 63 -10.15 -4.66 2.92
C TYR A 63 -9.88 -5.25 1.54
N LEU A 64 -8.62 -5.37 1.13
CA LEU A 64 -8.26 -5.87 -0.20
C LEU A 64 -8.79 -7.28 -0.46
N GLN A 65 -8.73 -8.19 0.51
CA GLN A 65 -9.23 -9.57 0.37
C GLN A 65 -10.70 -9.66 -0.07
N SER A 66 -11.52 -8.66 0.26
CA SER A 66 -12.94 -8.60 -0.11
C SER A 66 -13.25 -7.71 -1.32
N HIS A 67 -12.28 -6.95 -1.82
CA HIS A 67 -12.50 -5.94 -2.86
C HIS A 67 -11.80 -6.28 -4.18
N ILE A 68 -10.67 -7.00 -4.14
CA ILE A 68 -10.00 -7.44 -5.36
C ILE A 68 -10.78 -8.56 -6.03
N LYS A 69 -10.69 -8.61 -7.35
CA LYS A 69 -11.36 -9.60 -8.20
C LYS A 69 -10.35 -10.26 -9.12
N SER A 70 -10.74 -11.41 -9.68
CA SER A 70 -9.95 -12.06 -10.71
C SER A 70 -9.77 -11.12 -11.91
N GLY A 71 -8.53 -10.95 -12.37
CA GLY A 71 -8.16 -10.02 -13.44
C GLY A 71 -7.57 -8.69 -12.97
N ASP A 72 -7.70 -8.34 -11.68
CA ASP A 72 -7.12 -7.12 -11.14
C ASP A 72 -5.58 -7.22 -11.08
N VAL A 73 -4.92 -6.07 -11.29
CA VAL A 73 -3.47 -5.93 -11.11
C VAL A 73 -3.20 -5.05 -9.89
N VAL A 74 -2.54 -5.61 -8.89
CA VAL A 74 -2.27 -4.92 -7.62
C VAL A 74 -0.77 -4.67 -7.47
N LEU A 75 -0.38 -3.39 -7.36
CA LEU A 75 0.97 -2.99 -6.97
C LEU A 75 1.01 -2.64 -5.48
N VAL A 76 1.81 -3.38 -4.72
CA VAL A 76 2.06 -3.06 -3.30
C VAL A 76 3.47 -2.50 -3.14
N LYS A 77 3.57 -1.29 -2.59
CA LYS A 77 4.85 -0.63 -2.35
C LYS A 77 4.87 0.10 -1.01
N GLY A 78 5.93 -0.11 -0.24
CA GLY A 78 6.20 0.66 0.97
C GLY A 78 7.66 0.54 1.43
N SER A 79 7.98 1.24 2.51
CA SER A 79 9.24 1.03 3.24
C SER A 79 9.13 -0.21 4.11
N GLN A 80 10.26 -0.87 4.38
CA GLN A 80 10.29 -2.16 5.05
C GLN A 80 9.58 -2.15 6.42
N MET A 81 9.78 -1.12 7.24
CA MET A 81 9.13 -1.03 8.55
C MET A 81 7.61 -0.85 8.50
N MET A 82 7.03 -0.56 7.32
CA MET A 82 5.58 -0.48 7.14
C MET A 82 4.92 -1.86 7.01
N ARG A 83 5.70 -2.94 6.87
CA ARG A 83 5.21 -4.32 6.84
C ARG A 83 4.23 -4.62 5.71
N MET A 84 4.42 -3.99 4.55
CA MET A 84 3.55 -4.14 3.39
C MET A 84 3.47 -5.57 2.86
N GLU A 85 4.50 -6.40 3.11
CA GLU A 85 4.48 -7.81 2.78
C GLU A 85 3.32 -8.57 3.45
N ARG A 86 2.78 -8.08 4.58
CA ARG A 86 1.58 -8.66 5.22
C ARG A 86 0.35 -8.59 4.32
N ILE A 87 0.25 -7.54 3.49
CA ILE A 87 -0.81 -7.44 2.49
C ILE A 87 -0.66 -8.57 1.47
N ILE A 88 0.55 -8.76 0.95
CA ILE A 88 0.82 -9.81 -0.03
C ILE A 88 0.53 -11.19 0.58
N GLU A 89 1.07 -11.50 1.76
CA GLU A 89 0.86 -12.80 2.44
C GLU A 89 -0.64 -13.12 2.60
N THR A 90 -1.47 -12.13 2.94
CA THR A 90 -2.92 -12.29 3.10
C THR A 90 -3.65 -12.54 1.78
N LEU A 91 -3.13 -11.99 0.68
CA LEU A 91 -3.73 -12.11 -0.66
C LEU A 91 -3.21 -13.33 -1.44
N MET A 92 -2.17 -14.02 -0.96
CA MET A 92 -1.64 -15.22 -1.60
C MET A 92 -2.70 -16.33 -1.65
N ALA A 93 -2.80 -16.99 -2.80
CA ALA A 93 -3.62 -18.20 -2.95
C ALA A 93 -3.02 -19.40 -2.19
N GLU A 94 -1.68 -19.41 -2.04
CA GLU A 94 -0.89 -20.46 -1.39
C GLU A 94 -0.05 -19.86 -0.23
N PRO A 95 -0.66 -19.38 0.88
CA PRO A 95 0.06 -18.72 1.97
C PRO A 95 1.16 -19.60 2.61
N GLU A 96 1.03 -20.91 2.54
CA GLU A 96 2.03 -21.88 3.01
C GLU A 96 3.38 -21.75 2.28
N ARG A 97 3.38 -21.20 1.06
CA ARG A 97 4.59 -20.92 0.27
C ARG A 97 5.16 -19.53 0.50
N ALA A 98 4.60 -18.74 1.44
CA ALA A 98 5.10 -17.41 1.73
C ALA A 98 6.60 -17.41 2.00
N SER A 99 7.14 -18.38 2.74
CA SER A 99 8.58 -18.47 3.02
C SER A 99 9.47 -18.67 1.78
N GLU A 100 8.93 -19.17 0.68
CA GLU A 100 9.63 -19.37 -0.60
C GLU A 100 9.50 -18.14 -1.49
N LEU A 101 8.30 -17.56 -1.57
CA LEU A 101 7.95 -16.57 -2.59
C LEU A 101 7.95 -15.12 -2.09
N LEU A 102 7.81 -14.92 -0.78
CA LEU A 102 7.66 -13.61 -0.16
C LEU A 102 8.89 -13.27 0.66
N VAL A 103 9.27 -12.00 0.58
CA VAL A 103 10.37 -11.46 1.38
C VAL A 103 10.01 -11.43 2.88
N ARG A 104 11.05 -11.41 3.71
CA ARG A 104 10.94 -11.11 5.15
C ARG A 104 10.08 -12.09 5.95
N GLN A 105 10.24 -13.37 5.68
CA GLN A 105 9.48 -14.45 6.32
C GLN A 105 10.23 -15.11 7.49
N GLU A 106 11.41 -14.61 7.83
CA GLU A 106 12.20 -15.14 8.94
C GLU A 106 11.45 -14.93 10.26
N PRO A 107 11.53 -15.87 11.23
CA PRO A 107 10.76 -15.79 12.48
C PRO A 107 10.91 -14.45 13.23
N ARG A 108 12.13 -13.91 13.27
CA ARG A 108 12.42 -12.62 13.90
C ARG A 108 11.64 -11.47 13.24
N TRP A 109 11.40 -11.54 11.94
CA TRP A 109 10.64 -10.53 11.22
C TRP A 109 9.14 -10.71 11.40
N LYS A 110 8.63 -11.95 11.35
CA LYS A 110 7.20 -12.22 11.61
C LYS A 110 6.75 -11.74 12.99
N ASN A 111 7.61 -11.88 13.99
CA ASN A 111 7.35 -11.49 15.38
C ASN A 111 7.55 -9.99 15.68
N ARG A 112 7.86 -9.16 14.67
CA ARG A 112 7.92 -7.69 14.82
C ARG A 112 6.58 -7.02 14.58
#